data_AF-A0A1V6D748-F1
#
_entry.id   AF-A0A1V6D748-F1
#
_cell.length_a   1.000
_cell.length_b   1.000
_cell.length_c   1.000
_cell.angle_alpha   90.00
_cell.angle_beta   90.00
_cell.angle_gamma   90.00
#
_symmetry.space_group_name_H-M   'P 1'
#
loop_
_entity.id
_entity.type
_entity.pdbx_description
1 polymer ?
#
loop_
_entity_poly.entity_id
_entity_poly.type
_entity_poly.pdbx_seq_one_letter_code
_entity_poly.pdbx_strand_id
1 'polypeptide(L)'
;MKIEIYKRGQGKYTRIITAVTIFGLALAGAVVLSAQLGAIGGLGAMKTYVQFGIPTLVVLAFGLFSFWIVNRPRTADFLIATEGEMKKVSWSSRKEVVGSTKVVIVTTFILAVIIFGVDLLFVVLFRWLGVMG
;
A
#
# COMPACT_ATOMS: atom_id res chain seq x y z
N MET A 1 -14.01 2.05 -34.17
CA MET A 1 -14.51 1.63 -32.85
C MET A 1 -14.22 2.75 -31.86
N LYS A 2 -15.24 3.48 -31.38
CA LYS A 2 -15.05 4.63 -30.48
C LYS A 2 -14.88 4.09 -29.06
N ILE A 3 -13.80 4.47 -28.37
CA ILE A 3 -13.61 4.10 -26.97
C ILE A 3 -14.60 4.94 -26.14
N GLU A 4 -15.76 4.36 -25.88
CA GLU A 4 -16.77 4.96 -25.02
C GLU A 4 -16.46 4.61 -23.57
N ILE A 5 -16.17 5.66 -22.79
CA ILE A 5 -15.95 5.54 -21.35
C ILE A 5 -17.34 5.39 -20.71
N TYR A 6 -17.52 4.34 -19.92
CA TYR A 6 -18.79 4.07 -19.25
C TYR A 6 -19.10 5.17 -18.21
N LYS A 7 -20.29 5.79 -18.29
CA LYS A 7 -20.75 6.90 -17.41
C LYS A 7 -19.69 8.01 -17.22
N ARG A 8 -19.41 8.74 -18.30
CA ARG A 8 -18.43 9.85 -18.29
C ARG A 8 -18.79 10.90 -17.22
N GLY A 9 -17.81 11.22 -16.36
CA GLY A 9 -17.92 12.27 -15.33
C GLY A 9 -18.14 11.77 -13.90
N GLN A 10 -18.60 10.53 -13.69
CA GLN A 10 -18.81 9.94 -12.36
C GLN A 10 -17.68 8.99 -11.99
N GLY A 11 -17.31 8.92 -10.70
CA GLY A 11 -16.26 7.99 -10.24
C GLY A 11 -14.85 8.43 -10.63
N LYS A 12 -14.65 9.67 -11.10
CA LYS A 12 -13.41 10.08 -11.80
C LYS A 12 -12.18 9.85 -10.95
N TYR A 13 -12.19 10.34 -9.70
CA TYR A 13 -11.04 10.23 -8.81
C TYR A 13 -10.78 8.78 -8.43
N THR A 14 -11.81 8.02 -8.02
CA THR A 14 -11.67 6.62 -7.64
C THR A 14 -11.10 5.78 -8.78
N ARG A 15 -11.60 5.98 -10.01
CA ARG A 15 -11.13 5.26 -11.21
C ARG A 15 -9.69 5.60 -11.57
N ILE A 16 -9.31 6.87 -11.54
CA ILE A 16 -7.93 7.30 -11.84
C ILE A 16 -6.98 6.77 -10.76
N ILE A 17 -7.34 6.91 -9.48
CA ILE A 17 -6.51 6.44 -8.36
C ILE A 17 -6.32 4.92 -8.46
N THR A 18 -7.37 4.14 -8.67
CA THR A 18 -7.24 2.68 -8.87
C THR A 18 -6.34 2.36 -10.06
N ALA A 19 -6.51 3.05 -11.19
CA ALA A 19 -5.71 2.80 -12.38
C ALA A 19 -4.22 3.12 -12.17
N VAL A 20 -3.94 4.27 -11.52
CA VAL A 20 -2.58 4.72 -11.18
C VAL A 20 -1.93 3.80 -10.16
N THR A 21 -2.66 3.33 -9.15
CA THR A 21 -2.14 2.38 -8.15
C THR A 21 -1.76 1.05 -8.81
N ILE A 22 -2.62 0.48 -9.66
CA ILE A 22 -2.32 -0.77 -10.38
C ILE A 22 -1.10 -0.56 -11.28
N PHE A 23 -1.03 0.56 -11.99
CA PHE A 23 0.09 0.86 -12.88
C PHE A 23 1.40 1.10 -12.11
N GLY A 24 1.35 1.82 -10.99
CA GLY A 24 2.50 2.06 -10.11
C GLY A 24 3.05 0.77 -9.49
N LEU A 25 2.17 -0.14 -9.06
CA LEU A 25 2.57 -1.47 -8.61
C LEU A 25 3.21 -2.29 -9.73
N ALA A 26 2.66 -2.23 -10.95
CA ALA A 26 3.25 -2.91 -12.11
C ALA A 26 4.63 -2.35 -12.46
N LEU A 27 4.84 -1.04 -12.37
CA LEU A 27 6.15 -0.40 -12.57
C LEU A 27 7.17 -0.84 -11.49
N ALA A 28 6.78 -0.80 -10.21
CA ALA A 28 7.64 -1.25 -9.12
C ALA A 28 8.01 -2.74 -9.29
N GLY A 29 7.03 -3.58 -9.62
CA GLY A 29 7.23 -4.99 -9.93
C GLY A 29 8.15 -5.20 -11.14
N ALA A 30 8.03 -4.38 -12.18
CA ALA A 30 8.87 -4.46 -13.37
C ALA A 30 10.34 -4.08 -13.09
N VAL A 31 10.59 -3.13 -12.19
CA VAL A 31 11.95 -2.79 -11.74
C VAL A 31 12.58 -3.96 -10.98
N VAL A 32 11.83 -4.58 -10.07
CA VAL A 32 12.31 -5.76 -9.34
C VAL A 32 12.54 -6.92 -10.31
N LEU A 33 11.62 -7.15 -11.24
CA LEU A 33 11.73 -8.21 -12.25
C LEU A 33 12.93 -8.01 -13.17
N SER A 34 13.22 -6.78 -13.62
CA SER A 34 14.40 -6.50 -14.45
C SER A 34 15.71 -6.75 -13.70
N ALA A 35 15.76 -6.46 -12.39
CA ALA A 35 16.92 -6.77 -11.55
C ALA A 35 17.14 -8.29 -11.43
N GLN A 36 16.07 -9.05 -11.21
CA GLN A 36 16.14 -10.52 -11.12
C GLN A 36 16.54 -11.16 -12.46
N LEU A 37 15.97 -10.69 -13.58
CA LEU A 37 16.32 -11.18 -14.92
C LEU A 37 17.76 -10.81 -15.33
N GLY A 38 18.27 -9.66 -14.88
CA GLY A 38 19.65 -9.25 -15.10
C GLY A 38 20.69 -10.07 -14.32
N ALA A 39 20.27 -10.71 -13.23
CA ALA A 39 21.12 -11.61 -12.43
C ALA A 39 21.21 -13.03 -13.04
N ILE A 40 20.37 -13.37 -14.02
CA ILE A 40 20.43 -14.67 -14.71
C ILE A 40 21.69 -14.72 -15.60
N GLY A 41 22.58 -15.65 -15.29
CA GLY A 41 23.77 -15.96 -16.10
C GLY A 41 23.42 -16.77 -17.36
N GLY A 42 24.32 -16.76 -18.34
CA GLY A 42 24.22 -17.64 -19.53
C GLY A 42 23.41 -17.10 -20.72
N LEU A 43 22.89 -15.88 -20.65
CA LEU A 43 22.05 -15.29 -21.71
C LEU A 43 22.80 -14.51 -22.81
N GLY A 44 24.12 -14.29 -22.67
CA GLY A 44 24.96 -13.64 -23.70
C GLY A 44 24.36 -12.35 -24.27
N ALA A 45 24.28 -12.23 -25.60
CA ALA A 45 23.68 -11.09 -26.31
C ALA A 45 22.16 -10.97 -26.10
N MET A 46 21.47 -12.03 -25.70
CA MET A 46 20.02 -12.00 -25.40
C MET A 46 19.71 -11.39 -24.04
N LYS A 47 20.71 -11.24 -23.16
CA LYS A 47 20.55 -10.71 -21.80
C LYS A 47 19.82 -9.37 -21.77
N THR A 48 20.24 -8.41 -22.60
CA THR A 48 19.65 -7.07 -22.65
C THR A 48 18.19 -7.11 -23.11
N TYR A 49 17.87 -7.94 -24.09
CA TYR A 49 16.51 -8.09 -24.59
C TYR A 49 15.57 -8.74 -23.57
N VAL A 50 16.04 -9.75 -22.84
CA VAL A 50 15.25 -10.42 -21.80
C VAL A 50 15.07 -9.51 -20.58
N GLN A 51 16.13 -8.81 -20.16
CA GLN A 51 16.15 -7.94 -18.99
C GLN A 51 15.18 -6.75 -19.10
N PHE A 52 15.05 -6.14 -20.27
CA PHE A 52 14.16 -4.98 -20.47
C PHE A 52 12.89 -5.30 -21.25
N GLY A 53 12.91 -6.29 -22.14
CA GLY A 53 11.76 -6.66 -22.97
C GLY A 53 10.62 -7.26 -22.15
N ILE A 54 10.90 -8.26 -21.31
CA ILE A 54 9.88 -8.92 -20.50
C ILE A 54 9.21 -7.94 -19.54
N PRO A 55 9.94 -7.14 -18.73
CA PRO A 55 9.31 -6.20 -17.82
C PRO A 55 8.49 -5.11 -18.54
N THR A 56 8.93 -4.66 -19.71
CA THR A 56 8.17 -3.68 -20.51
C THR A 56 6.82 -4.26 -20.97
N LEU A 57 6.82 -5.50 -21.44
CA LEU A 57 5.58 -6.19 -21.84
C LEU A 57 4.63 -6.39 -20.65
N VAL A 58 5.18 -6.70 -19.48
CA VAL A 58 4.40 -6.81 -18.23
C VAL A 58 3.74 -5.47 -17.91
N VAL A 59 4.47 -4.36 -17.94
CA VAL A 59 3.91 -3.02 -17.68
C VAL A 59 2.81 -2.68 -18.68
N LEU A 60 3.02 -2.95 -19.97
CA LEU A 60 2.00 -2.70 -20.99
C LEU A 60 0.75 -3.55 -20.77
N ALA A 61 0.91 -4.84 -20.47
CA ALA A 61 -0.20 -5.74 -20.18
C ALA A 61 -1.01 -5.27 -18.96
N PHE A 62 -0.33 -4.90 -17.87
CA PHE A 62 -0.98 -4.38 -16.68
C PHE A 62 -1.62 -3.00 -16.89
N GLY A 63 -1.03 -2.15 -17.74
CA GLY A 63 -1.62 -0.86 -18.14
C GLY A 63 -2.94 -1.04 -18.90
N LEU A 64 -2.98 -1.96 -19.86
CA LEU A 64 -4.21 -2.30 -20.59
C LEU A 64 -5.24 -2.98 -19.69
N PHE A 65 -4.79 -3.89 -18.82
CA PHE A 65 -5.65 -4.55 -17.85
C PHE A 65 -6.29 -3.55 -16.87
N SER A 66 -5.50 -2.59 -16.38
CA SER A 66 -5.95 -1.49 -15.54
C SER A 66 -7.04 -0.65 -16.23
N PHE A 67 -6.85 -0.31 -17.50
CA PHE A 67 -7.88 0.39 -18.29
C PHE A 67 -9.16 -0.45 -18.46
N TRP A 68 -9.02 -1.75 -18.73
CA TRP A 68 -10.14 -2.65 -18.93
C TRP A 68 -10.97 -2.87 -17.66
N ILE A 69 -10.32 -3.10 -16.51
CA ILE A 69 -11.02 -3.37 -15.25
C ILE A 69 -11.76 -2.14 -14.74
N VAL A 70 -11.19 -0.94 -14.89
CA VAL A 70 -11.79 0.31 -14.44
C VAL A 70 -12.97 0.73 -15.34
N ASN A 71 -12.94 0.40 -16.62
CA ASN A 71 -14.04 0.69 -17.55
C ASN A 71 -15.13 -0.39 -17.56
N ARG A 72 -14.91 -1.55 -16.92
CA ARG A 72 -15.90 -2.64 -16.87
C ARG A 72 -17.13 -2.20 -16.06
N PRO A 73 -18.37 -2.32 -16.56
CA PRO A 73 -19.57 -1.73 -15.94
C PRO A 73 -19.74 -2.07 -14.45
N ARG A 74 -19.57 -3.34 -14.07
CA ARG A 74 -19.71 -3.80 -12.67
C ARG A 74 -18.72 -3.12 -11.73
N THR A 75 -17.45 -3.05 -12.11
CA THR A 75 -16.40 -2.39 -11.31
C THR A 75 -16.61 -0.88 -11.34
N ALA A 76 -16.95 -0.33 -12.50
CA ALA A 76 -17.16 1.09 -12.71
C ALA A 76 -18.32 1.64 -11.87
N ASP A 77 -19.41 0.88 -11.72
CA ASP A 77 -20.55 1.19 -10.84
C ASP A 77 -20.19 1.04 -9.37
N PHE A 78 -19.42 0.00 -8.99
CA PHE A 78 -18.91 -0.17 -7.63
C PHE A 78 -18.06 1.04 -7.20
N LEU A 79 -17.10 1.45 -8.03
CA LEU A 79 -16.23 2.60 -7.74
C LEU A 79 -17.02 3.92 -7.63
N ILE A 80 -18.09 4.08 -8.41
CA ILE A 80 -19.00 5.23 -8.28
C ILE A 80 -19.74 5.17 -6.94
N ALA A 81 -20.30 4.01 -6.58
CA ALA A 81 -21.01 3.83 -5.32
C ALA A 81 -20.09 4.07 -4.12
N THR A 82 -18.87 3.53 -4.13
CA THR A 82 -17.86 3.80 -3.10
C THR A 82 -17.53 5.29 -3.00
N GLU A 83 -17.37 6.00 -4.12
CA GLU A 83 -17.17 7.46 -4.08
C GLU A 83 -18.36 8.18 -3.44
N GLY A 84 -19.59 7.75 -3.75
CA GLY A 84 -20.81 8.26 -3.12
C GLY A 84 -20.83 8.04 -1.61
N GLU A 85 -20.40 6.85 -1.16
CA GLU A 85 -20.36 6.50 0.27
C GLU A 85 -19.26 7.28 1.01
N MET A 86 -18.10 7.47 0.37
CA MET A 86 -17.02 8.29 0.93
C MET A 86 -17.41 9.75 1.13
N LYS A 87 -18.36 10.29 0.35
CA LYS A 87 -18.89 11.66 0.55
C LYS A 87 -19.77 11.78 1.79
N LYS A 88 -20.30 10.67 2.31
CA LYS A 88 -21.10 10.64 3.55
C LYS A 88 -20.22 10.58 4.80
N VAL A 89 -18.94 10.24 4.65
CA VAL A 89 -18.00 10.14 5.77
C VAL A 89 -17.61 11.54 6.25
N SER A 90 -17.99 11.87 7.47
CA SER A 90 -17.51 13.06 8.18
C SER A 90 -16.10 12.80 8.72
N TRP A 91 -15.10 13.46 8.15
CA TRP A 91 -13.74 13.41 8.65
C TRP A 91 -13.61 14.28 9.91
N SER A 92 -13.00 13.73 10.96
CA SER A 92 -12.73 14.47 12.20
C SER A 92 -11.92 15.73 11.94
N SER A 93 -12.21 16.78 12.71
CA SER A 93 -11.46 18.03 12.59
C SER A 93 -10.02 17.85 13.06
N ARG A 94 -9.08 18.69 12.56
CA ARG A 94 -7.67 18.64 13.02
C ARG A 94 -7.54 18.73 14.54
N LYS A 95 -8.42 19.48 15.21
CA LYS A 95 -8.41 19.63 16.67
C LYS A 95 -8.79 18.32 17.37
N GLU A 96 -9.79 17.61 16.86
CA GLU A 96 -10.21 16.31 17.40
C GLU A 96 -9.11 15.26 17.23
N VAL A 97 -8.49 15.20 16.05
CA VAL A 97 -7.39 14.27 15.77
C VAL A 97 -6.19 14.51 16.69
N VAL A 98 -5.81 15.77 16.92
CA VAL A 98 -4.73 16.11 17.86
C VAL A 98 -5.13 15.78 19.30
N GLY A 99 -6.38 16.02 19.68
CA GLY A 99 -6.91 15.67 20.99
C GLY A 99 -6.84 14.17 21.26
N SER A 100 -7.37 13.35 20.35
CA SER A 100 -7.37 11.89 20.49
C SER A 100 -5.96 11.31 20.47
N THR A 101 -5.09 11.79 19.58
CA THR A 101 -3.69 11.34 19.50
C THR A 101 -2.92 11.67 20.78
N LYS A 102 -3.15 12.85 21.39
CA LYS A 102 -2.51 13.21 22.66
C LYS A 102 -2.88 12.24 23.78
N VAL A 103 -4.16 11.88 23.90
CA VAL A 103 -4.62 10.91 24.90
C VAL A 103 -3.92 9.57 24.70
N VAL A 104 -3.86 9.08 23.46
CA VAL A 104 -3.17 7.81 23.15
C VAL A 104 -1.70 7.87 23.54
N ILE A 105 -0.98 8.94 23.16
CA ILE A 105 0.44 9.11 23.50
C ILE A 105 0.66 9.08 25.02
N VAL A 106 -0.16 9.81 25.77
CA VAL A 106 -0.06 9.86 27.24
C VAL A 106 -0.32 8.48 27.85
N THR A 107 -1.38 7.80 27.43
CA THR A 107 -1.71 6.45 27.92
C THR A 107 -0.62 5.44 27.60
N THR A 108 -0.07 5.46 26.39
CA THR A 108 1.05 4.58 25.99
C THR A 108 2.30 4.88 26.82
N PHE A 109 2.60 6.16 27.09
CA PHE A 109 3.76 6.53 27.90
C PHE A 109 3.62 6.08 29.35
N ILE A 110 2.44 6.24 29.95
CA ILE A 110 2.15 5.74 31.31
C ILE A 110 2.34 4.22 31.36
N LEU A 111 1.78 3.50 30.39
CA LEU A 111 1.92 2.04 30.30
C LEU A 111 3.39 1.63 30.14
N ALA A 112 4.17 2.34 29.32
CA ALA A 112 5.60 2.09 29.15
C ALA A 112 6.37 2.28 30.47
N VAL A 113 6.08 3.34 31.25
CA VAL A 113 6.70 3.58 32.56
C VAL A 113 6.35 2.47 33.55
N ILE A 114 5.09 2.03 33.58
CA ILE A 114 4.65 0.94 34.47
C ILE A 114 5.38 -0.36 34.12
N ILE A 115 5.40 -0.74 32.84
CA ILE A 115 6.11 -1.95 32.39
C ILE A 115 7.59 -1.85 32.74
N PHE A 116 8.23 -0.72 32.45
CA PHE A 116 9.63 -0.52 32.79
C PHE A 116 9.90 -0.64 34.30
N GLY A 117 9.00 -0.12 35.15
CA GLY A 117 9.10 -0.27 36.60
C GLY A 117 8.97 -1.73 37.05
N VAL A 118 8.04 -2.49 36.46
CA VAL A 118 7.87 -3.92 36.73
C VAL A 118 9.08 -4.72 36.26
N ASP A 119 9.63 -4.41 35.09
CA ASP A 119 10.84 -5.04 34.56
C ASP A 119 12.03 -4.82 35.51
N LEU A 120 12.22 -3.59 35.99
CA LEU A 120 13.27 -3.29 36.97
C LEU A 120 13.06 -4.05 38.29
N LEU A 121 11.82 -4.13 38.78
CA LEU A 121 11.49 -4.88 39.98
C LEU A 121 11.84 -6.37 39.80
N PHE A 122 11.50 -6.97 38.66
CA PHE A 122 11.85 -8.35 38.37
C PHE A 122 13.36 -8.55 38.26
N VAL A 123 14.10 -7.63 37.63
CA VAL A 123 15.57 -7.71 37.57
C VAL A 123 16.18 -7.71 38.97
N VAL A 124 15.74 -6.81 39.87
CA VAL A 124 16.24 -6.76 41.25
C VAL A 124 15.87 -8.03 42.02
N LEU A 125 14.62 -8.49 41.90
CA LEU A 125 14.12 -9.69 42.57
C LEU A 125 14.84 -10.96 42.10
N PHE A 126 15.03 -11.13 40.80
CA PHE A 126 15.73 -12.31 40.26
C PHE A 126 17.23 -12.31 40.55
N ARG A 127 17.88 -11.13 40.63
CA ARG A 127 19.25 -11.00 41.15
C ARG A 127 19.34 -11.40 42.62
N TRP A 128 18.40 -10.94 43.44
CA TRP A 128 18.38 -11.30 44.87
C TRP A 128 18.15 -12.81 45.09
N LEU A 129 17.31 -13.43 44.27
CA LEU A 129 17.07 -14.88 44.29
C LEU A 129 18.21 -15.71 43.68
N GLY A 130 19.27 -15.09 43.16
CA GLY A 130 20.44 -15.79 42.57
C GLY A 130 20.15 -16.54 41.27
N VAL A 131 18.99 -16.28 40.63
CA VAL A 131 18.60 -16.87 39.34
C VAL A 131 19.33 -16.18 38.19
N MET A 132 19.63 -14.90 38.36
CA MET A 132 20.35 -14.07 37.40
C MET A 132 21.68 -13.65 38.03
N GLY A 133 22.80 -14.20 37.54
CA GLY A 133 24.16 -13.85 37.97
C GLY A 133 24.58 -12.45 37.56
#